data_AF-A0AAE6IV66-F1
#
_entry.id   AF-A0AAE6IV66-F1
#
_cell.length_a   1.000
_cell.length_b   1.000
_cell.length_c   1.000
_cell.angle_alpha   90.00
_cell.angle_beta   90.00
_cell.angle_gamma   90.00
#
_symmetry.space_group_name_H-M   'P 1'
#
loop_
_entity.id
_entity.type
_entity.pdbx_description
1 polymer ?
#
loop_
_entity_poly.entity_id
_entity_poly.type
_entity_poly.pdbx_seq_one_letter_code
_entity_poly.pdbx_strand_id
1 'polypeptide(L)'
;MLVEDHIISELIMSISKHYADTVATRCLRPLFAAILSDIDIARHISDLTEHADDFIIQGFHLDELYEDIIALSRFIFLVRRDILPHLRTLAEENIRMDSIDRVYRNMAFHALPTNITILAELLYSLYERAIAYDKKQSRKKGKKPIAHRFSELENVKKLIEKY
;
A
#
# COMPACT_ATOMS: atom_id res chain seq x y z
N MET A 1 -18.10 9.52 -0.83
CA MET A 1 -18.06 10.98 -1.17
C MET A 1 -17.03 11.15 -2.28
N LEU A 2 -17.40 11.73 -3.43
CA LEU A 2 -16.45 11.89 -4.55
C LEU A 2 -15.31 12.86 -4.17
N VAL A 3 -14.07 12.46 -4.46
CA VAL A 3 -12.88 13.22 -4.12
C VAL A 3 -12.43 14.07 -5.32
N GLU A 4 -12.28 15.37 -5.08
CA GLU A 4 -11.89 16.37 -6.10
C GLU A 4 -10.47 16.92 -5.86
N ASP A 5 -9.66 16.21 -5.07
CA ASP A 5 -8.37 16.70 -4.59
C ASP A 5 -7.20 16.14 -5.41
N HIS A 6 -6.63 16.96 -6.30
CA HIS A 6 -5.53 16.54 -7.17
C HIS A 6 -4.32 15.96 -6.40
N ILE A 7 -4.04 16.44 -5.19
CA ILE A 7 -2.92 15.94 -4.37
C ILE A 7 -3.18 14.49 -3.94
N ILE A 8 -4.44 14.13 -3.67
CA ILE A 8 -4.80 12.74 -3.34
C ILE A 8 -4.56 11.87 -4.58
N SER A 9 -4.97 12.33 -5.76
CA SER A 9 -4.72 11.61 -7.03
C SER A 9 -3.22 11.45 -7.32
N GLU A 10 -2.41 12.48 -7.11
CA GLU A 10 -0.95 12.42 -7.28
C GLU A 10 -0.28 11.42 -6.31
N LEU A 11 -0.76 11.35 -5.06
CA LEU A 11 -0.28 10.39 -4.07
C LEU A 11 -0.65 8.95 -4.45
N ILE A 12 -1.87 8.73 -4.93
CA ILE A 12 -2.31 7.43 -5.45
C ILE A 12 -1.40 6.98 -6.61
N MET A 13 -1.16 7.87 -7.58
CA MET A 13 -0.25 7.56 -8.70
C MET A 13 1.17 7.26 -8.24
N SER A 14 1.67 8.00 -7.25
CA SER A 14 3.01 7.78 -6.69
C SER A 14 3.11 6.42 -5.99
N ILE A 15 2.07 6.02 -5.25
CA ILE A 15 1.96 4.71 -4.60
C ILE A 15 1.92 3.61 -5.65
N SER A 16 1.04 3.73 -6.65
CA SER A 16 0.90 2.78 -7.75
C SER A 16 2.24 2.53 -8.45
N LYS A 17 2.90 3.61 -8.87
CA LYS A 17 4.20 3.53 -9.54
C LYS A 17 5.27 2.89 -8.65
N HIS A 18 5.41 3.36 -7.41
CA HIS A 18 6.41 2.82 -6.48
C HIS A 18 6.17 1.34 -6.18
N TYR A 19 4.91 0.95 -5.98
CA TYR A 19 4.54 -0.45 -5.75
C TYR A 19 4.90 -1.32 -6.95
N ALA A 20 4.50 -0.93 -8.17
CA ALA A 20 4.77 -1.68 -9.39
C ALA A 20 6.27 -1.82 -9.68
N ASP A 21 7.02 -0.72 -9.58
CA ASP A 21 8.42 -0.66 -9.98
C ASP A 21 9.37 -1.32 -8.94
N THR A 22 9.01 -1.28 -7.65
CA THR A 22 9.96 -1.60 -6.57
C THR A 22 9.51 -2.70 -5.62
N VAL A 23 8.20 -2.97 -5.51
CA VAL A 23 7.64 -3.95 -4.57
C VAL A 23 7.09 -5.17 -5.30
N ALA A 24 6.15 -4.99 -6.23
CA ALA A 24 5.51 -6.07 -6.99
C ALA A 24 6.35 -6.56 -8.18
N THR A 25 7.66 -6.56 -8.04
CA THR A 25 8.58 -7.08 -9.06
C THR A 25 8.45 -8.60 -9.17
N ARG A 26 8.78 -9.16 -10.34
CA ARG A 26 8.78 -10.62 -10.58
C ARG A 26 9.57 -11.41 -9.52
N CYS A 27 10.63 -10.82 -8.97
CA CYS A 27 11.47 -11.46 -7.94
C CYS A 27 10.79 -11.53 -6.57
N LEU A 28 9.95 -10.56 -6.25
CA LEU A 28 9.37 -10.36 -4.92
C LEU A 28 7.93 -10.88 -4.82
N ARG A 29 7.16 -10.89 -5.92
CA ARG A 29 5.76 -11.38 -5.96
C ARG A 29 5.56 -12.74 -5.24
N PRO A 30 6.43 -13.76 -5.41
CA PRO A 30 6.25 -15.04 -4.72
C PRO A 30 6.30 -14.93 -3.18
N LEU A 31 7.05 -13.97 -2.64
CA LEU A 31 7.15 -13.76 -1.18
C LEU A 31 5.83 -13.27 -0.58
N PHE A 32 5.04 -12.56 -1.38
CA PHE A 32 3.79 -11.97 -0.92
C PHE A 32 2.58 -12.87 -1.16
N ALA A 33 2.74 -14.03 -1.82
CA ALA A 33 1.63 -14.89 -2.20
C ALA A 33 0.75 -15.33 -1.02
N ALA A 34 1.35 -15.59 0.15
CA ALA A 34 0.59 -15.94 1.35
C ALA A 34 -0.25 -14.75 1.86
N ILE A 35 0.31 -13.53 1.86
CA ILE A 35 -0.39 -12.31 2.27
C ILE A 35 -1.53 -11.98 1.28
N LEU A 36 -1.23 -12.06 -0.01
CA LEU A 36 -2.16 -11.77 -1.11
C LEU A 36 -3.15 -12.91 -1.39
N SER A 37 -3.14 -13.98 -0.61
CA SER A 37 -4.19 -15.01 -0.65
C SER A 37 -5.48 -14.54 0.04
N ASP A 38 -5.40 -13.52 0.89
CA ASP A 38 -6.55 -12.79 1.40
C ASP A 38 -7.15 -11.94 0.27
N ILE A 39 -8.35 -12.33 -0.18
CA ILE A 39 -9.04 -11.75 -1.33
C ILE A 39 -9.35 -10.27 -1.10
N ASP A 40 -9.73 -9.89 0.13
CA ASP A 40 -10.10 -8.52 0.44
C ASP A 40 -8.86 -7.61 0.39
N ILE A 41 -7.75 -8.06 0.99
CA ILE A 41 -6.48 -7.32 0.92
C ILE A 41 -5.99 -7.20 -0.53
N ALA A 42 -6.00 -8.30 -1.27
CA ALA A 42 -5.51 -8.32 -2.64
C ALA A 42 -6.31 -7.39 -3.56
N ARG A 43 -7.65 -7.41 -3.47
CA ARG A 43 -8.52 -6.53 -4.26
C ARG A 43 -8.22 -5.06 -4.02
N HIS A 44 -8.24 -4.63 -2.76
CA HIS A 44 -8.02 -3.23 -2.38
C HIS A 44 -6.61 -2.72 -2.73
N ILE A 45 -5.60 -3.59 -2.64
CA ILE A 45 -4.26 -3.24 -3.12
C ILE A 45 -4.26 -3.08 -4.63
N SER A 46 -4.92 -3.97 -5.37
CA SER A 46 -5.05 -3.89 -6.83
C SER A 46 -5.74 -2.59 -7.26
N ASP A 47 -6.80 -2.19 -6.57
CA ASP A 47 -7.54 -0.94 -6.83
C ASP A 47 -6.61 0.29 -6.69
N LEU A 48 -5.79 0.33 -5.63
CA LEU A 48 -4.87 1.43 -5.35
C LEU A 48 -3.58 1.42 -6.19
N THR A 49 -3.22 0.27 -6.77
CA THR A 49 -1.91 0.08 -7.41
C THR A 49 -1.97 -0.29 -8.88
N GLU A 50 -2.74 -1.32 -9.26
CA GLU A 50 -2.81 -1.79 -10.64
C GLU A 50 -3.85 -1.01 -11.46
N HIS A 51 -4.91 -0.52 -10.81
CA HIS A 51 -6.02 0.19 -11.44
C HIS A 51 -6.11 1.68 -11.06
N ALA A 52 -5.00 2.26 -10.60
CA ALA A 52 -4.95 3.65 -10.13
C ALA A 52 -5.39 4.67 -11.21
N ASP A 53 -5.03 4.46 -12.48
CA ASP A 53 -5.45 5.33 -13.58
C ASP A 53 -6.97 5.32 -13.77
N ASP A 54 -7.57 4.13 -13.83
CA ASP A 54 -9.02 3.96 -13.97
C ASP A 54 -9.77 4.55 -12.77
N PHE A 55 -9.24 4.30 -11.57
CA PHE A 55 -9.75 4.81 -10.30
C PHE A 55 -9.79 6.35 -10.26
N ILE A 56 -8.76 7.02 -10.79
CA ILE A 56 -8.70 8.48 -10.85
C ILE A 56 -9.61 9.04 -11.95
N ILE A 57 -9.62 8.43 -13.15
CA ILE A 57 -10.41 8.91 -14.30
C ILE A 57 -11.92 8.82 -14.01
N GLN A 58 -12.37 7.71 -13.42
CA GLN A 58 -13.78 7.50 -13.09
C GLN A 58 -14.23 8.36 -11.91
N GLY A 59 -13.27 8.84 -11.11
CA GLY A 59 -13.51 9.47 -9.83
C GLY A 59 -13.84 8.42 -8.77
N PHE A 60 -13.28 8.59 -7.59
CA PHE A 60 -13.40 7.60 -6.51
C PHE A 60 -14.12 8.16 -5.30
N HIS A 61 -14.67 7.25 -4.52
CA HIS A 61 -15.30 7.57 -3.25
C HIS A 61 -14.30 7.47 -2.10
N LEU A 62 -14.36 8.45 -1.20
CA LEU A 62 -13.47 8.51 -0.03
C LEU A 62 -13.58 7.27 0.87
N ASP A 63 -14.75 6.65 0.93
CA ASP A 63 -15.01 5.40 1.63
C ASP A 63 -14.22 4.22 1.04
N GLU A 64 -14.22 4.07 -0.28
CA GLU A 64 -13.41 3.07 -0.98
C GLU A 64 -11.91 3.33 -0.74
N LEU A 65 -11.49 4.59 -0.88
CA LEU A 65 -10.10 4.98 -0.62
C LEU A 65 -9.65 4.64 0.81
N TYR A 66 -10.53 4.73 1.81
CA TYR A 66 -10.18 4.34 3.18
C TYR A 66 -10.00 2.84 3.32
N GLU A 67 -10.81 2.02 2.65
CA GLU A 67 -10.63 0.57 2.62
C GLU A 67 -9.30 0.20 1.95
N ASP A 68 -8.94 0.88 0.85
CA ASP A 68 -7.66 0.73 0.16
C ASP A 68 -6.47 1.08 1.04
N ILE A 69 -6.55 2.21 1.75
CA ILE A 69 -5.52 2.64 2.70
C ILE A 69 -5.35 1.61 3.82
N ILE A 70 -6.46 1.08 4.35
CA ILE A 70 -6.43 0.07 5.41
C ILE A 70 -5.76 -1.20 4.89
N ALA A 71 -6.16 -1.71 3.72
CA ALA A 71 -5.60 -2.92 3.13
C ALA A 71 -4.09 -2.78 2.89
N LEU A 72 -3.63 -1.67 2.28
CA LEU A 72 -2.21 -1.47 2.02
C LEU A 72 -1.41 -1.31 3.33
N SER A 73 -1.98 -0.69 4.36
CA SER A 73 -1.33 -0.58 5.69
C SER A 73 -1.15 -1.95 6.36
N ARG A 74 -2.14 -2.85 6.21
CA ARG A 74 -2.06 -4.24 6.70
C ARG A 74 -0.99 -5.01 5.93
N PHE A 75 -0.93 -4.86 4.61
CA PHE A 75 0.12 -5.46 3.80
C PHE A 75 1.52 -5.04 4.24
N ILE A 76 1.76 -3.73 4.40
CA ILE A 76 3.05 -3.20 4.88
C ILE A 76 3.42 -3.82 6.24
N PHE A 77 2.45 -3.88 7.16
CA PHE A 77 2.65 -4.48 8.48
C PHE A 77 3.03 -5.97 8.39
N LEU A 78 2.29 -6.74 7.58
CA LEU A 78 2.55 -8.18 7.40
C LEU A 78 3.90 -8.43 6.74
N VAL A 79 4.30 -7.63 5.74
CA VAL A 79 5.62 -7.72 5.11
C VAL A 79 6.72 -7.45 6.14
N ARG A 80 6.58 -6.38 6.94
CA ARG A 80 7.57 -6.03 7.99
C ARG A 80 7.66 -7.08 9.09
N ARG A 81 6.53 -7.69 9.48
CA ARG A 81 6.47 -8.68 10.56
C ARG A 81 6.92 -10.07 10.11
N ASP A 82 6.44 -10.52 8.95
CA ASP A 82 6.53 -11.93 8.55
C ASP A 82 7.60 -12.18 7.48
N ILE A 83 7.89 -11.19 6.62
CA ILE A 83 8.80 -11.37 5.48
C ILE A 83 10.19 -10.81 5.78
N LEU A 84 10.29 -9.53 6.18
CA LEU A 84 11.58 -8.87 6.38
C LEU A 84 12.52 -9.59 7.37
N PRO A 85 12.04 -10.12 8.52
CA PRO A 85 12.91 -10.82 9.46
C PRO A 85 13.45 -12.15 8.93
N HIS A 86 12.74 -12.77 7.98
CA HIS A 86 13.07 -14.09 7.41
C HIS A 86 13.63 -14.00 5.99
N LEU A 87 13.90 -12.79 5.50
CA LEU A 87 14.25 -12.52 4.11
C LEU A 87 15.45 -13.33 3.62
N ARG A 88 16.47 -13.50 4.48
CA ARG A 88 17.68 -14.27 4.17
C ARG A 88 17.37 -15.76 3.98
N THR A 89 16.58 -16.35 4.87
CA THR A 89 16.14 -17.74 4.77
C THR A 89 15.30 -17.98 3.52
N LEU A 90 14.35 -17.07 3.24
CA LEU A 90 13.50 -17.13 2.05
C LEU A 90 14.30 -16.98 0.73
N ALA A 91 15.42 -16.24 0.75
CA ALA A 91 16.34 -16.13 -0.37
C ALA A 91 17.09 -17.44 -0.65
N GLU A 92 17.47 -18.15 0.40
CA GLU A 92 18.25 -19.38 0.34
C GLU A 92 17.39 -20.62 0.00
N GLU A 93 16.11 -20.64 0.34
CA GLU A 93 15.20 -21.76 0.01
C GLU A 93 14.87 -21.86 -1.49
N ASN A 94 15.06 -20.79 -2.25
CA ASN A 94 14.68 -20.69 -3.67
C ASN A 94 15.87 -20.81 -4.66
N ILE A 95 16.95 -21.51 -4.30
CA ILE A 95 18.27 -21.52 -5.00
C ILE A 95 18.29 -22.24 -6.37
N ARG A 96 17.22 -22.86 -6.87
CA ARG A 96 17.21 -23.52 -8.19
C ARG A 96 17.02 -22.55 -9.37
N MET A 97 17.81 -21.48 -9.45
CA MET A 97 17.71 -20.48 -10.51
C MET A 97 19.06 -20.15 -11.15
N ASP A 98 19.01 -19.68 -12.40
CA ASP A 98 20.16 -19.27 -13.20
C ASP A 98 20.92 -18.08 -12.55
N SER A 99 22.20 -17.95 -12.88
CA SER A 99 23.15 -17.08 -12.17
C SER A 99 22.81 -15.58 -12.23
N ILE A 100 22.23 -15.11 -13.32
CA ILE A 100 21.84 -13.70 -13.53
C ILE A 100 20.59 -13.34 -12.71
N ASP A 101 19.58 -14.21 -12.74
CA ASP A 101 18.34 -14.02 -11.96
C ASP A 101 18.63 -13.97 -10.45
N ARG A 102 19.66 -14.69 -10.00
CA ARG A 102 20.12 -14.66 -8.61
C ARG A 102 20.64 -13.27 -8.19
N VAL A 103 21.37 -12.57 -9.06
CA VAL A 103 21.90 -11.23 -8.75
C VAL A 103 20.76 -10.22 -8.64
N TYR A 104 19.86 -10.17 -9.63
CA TYR A 104 18.70 -9.28 -9.60
C TYR A 104 17.80 -9.53 -8.39
N ARG A 105 17.59 -10.81 -8.03
CA ARG A 105 16.84 -11.16 -6.83
C ARG A 105 17.54 -10.66 -5.56
N ASN A 106 18.83 -10.91 -5.39
CA ASN A 106 19.58 -10.45 -4.21
C ASN A 106 19.52 -8.93 -4.07
N MET A 107 19.62 -8.20 -5.19
CA MET A 107 19.47 -6.75 -5.19
C MET A 107 18.06 -6.33 -4.75
N ALA A 108 17.01 -6.95 -5.31
CA ALA A 108 15.63 -6.67 -4.95
C ALA A 108 15.35 -6.97 -3.46
N PHE A 109 15.94 -8.04 -2.93
CA PHE A 109 15.78 -8.43 -1.54
C PHE A 109 16.49 -7.43 -0.62
N HIS A 110 17.72 -7.04 -0.95
CA HIS A 110 18.44 -6.02 -0.18
C HIS A 110 17.73 -4.66 -0.18
N ALA A 111 17.09 -4.28 -1.30
CA ALA A 111 16.34 -3.04 -1.42
C ALA A 111 14.95 -3.09 -0.75
N LEU A 112 14.39 -4.28 -0.52
CA LEU A 112 13.01 -4.44 -0.06
C LEU A 112 12.69 -3.68 1.24
N PRO A 113 13.51 -3.72 2.32
CA PRO A 113 13.22 -2.97 3.53
C PRO A 113 13.04 -1.48 3.28
N THR A 114 13.94 -0.88 2.49
CA THR A 114 13.87 0.54 2.11
C THR A 114 12.64 0.82 1.25
N ASN A 115 12.34 -0.03 0.27
CA ASN A 115 11.17 0.13 -0.60
C ASN A 115 9.86 0.07 0.19
N ILE A 116 9.76 -0.80 1.19
CA ILE A 116 8.59 -0.90 2.07
C ILE A 116 8.46 0.34 2.95
N THR A 117 9.57 0.91 3.43
CA THR A 117 9.53 2.18 4.18
C THR A 117 9.05 3.34 3.32
N ILE A 118 9.53 3.48 2.09
CA ILE A 118 9.06 4.51 1.16
C ILE A 118 7.56 4.34 0.88
N LEU A 119 7.10 3.10 0.65
CA LEU A 119 5.68 2.81 0.45
C LEU A 119 4.83 3.22 1.65
N ALA A 120 5.34 2.98 2.87
CA ALA A 120 4.69 3.36 4.11
C ALA A 120 4.57 4.89 4.27
N GLU A 121 5.61 5.64 3.92
CA GLU A 121 5.61 7.11 3.94
C GLU A 121 4.62 7.70 2.93
N LEU A 122 4.58 7.15 1.71
CA LEU A 122 3.61 7.55 0.69
C LEU A 122 2.18 7.28 1.15
N LEU A 123 1.92 6.10 1.70
CA LEU A 123 0.61 5.73 2.23
C LEU A 123 0.20 6.62 3.42
N TYR A 124 1.14 6.96 4.31
CA TYR A 124 0.88 7.87 5.42
C TYR A 124 0.47 9.26 4.92
N SER A 125 1.19 9.77 3.93
CA SER A 125 0.89 11.05 3.30
C SER A 125 -0.50 11.05 2.66
N LEU A 126 -0.87 9.96 1.97
CA LEU A 126 -2.21 9.76 1.41
C LEU A 126 -3.29 9.76 2.52
N TYR A 127 -3.05 9.01 3.59
CA TYR A 127 -3.94 8.94 4.74
C TYR A 127 -4.18 10.32 5.39
N GLU A 128 -3.11 11.06 5.70
CA GLU A 128 -3.25 12.38 6.31
C GLU A 128 -4.00 13.34 5.38
N ARG A 129 -3.73 13.28 4.07
CA ARG A 129 -4.40 14.13 3.09
C ARG A 129 -5.87 13.80 2.94
N ALA A 130 -6.23 12.52 2.92
CA ALA A 130 -7.61 12.04 2.88
C ALA A 130 -8.40 12.48 4.11
N ILE A 131 -7.84 12.31 5.31
CA ILE A 131 -8.46 12.75 6.58
C ILE A 131 -8.65 14.27 6.60
N ALA A 132 -7.65 15.04 6.15
CA ALA A 132 -7.74 16.49 6.08
C ALA A 132 -8.84 16.94 5.10
N TYR A 133 -8.92 16.29 3.94
CA TYR A 133 -9.96 16.54 2.93
C TYR A 133 -11.36 16.24 3.48
N ASP A 134 -11.54 15.07 4.12
CA ASP A 134 -12.79 14.64 4.73
C ASP A 134 -13.29 15.64 5.77
N LYS A 135 -12.43 16.01 6.73
CA LYS A 135 -12.75 16.97 7.77
C LYS A 135 -13.18 18.32 7.17
N LYS A 136 -12.48 18.79 6.13
CA LYS A 136 -12.81 20.04 5.44
C LYS A 136 -14.18 19.97 4.76
N GLN A 137 -14.45 18.92 4.00
CA GLN A 137 -15.71 18.77 3.27
C GLN A 137 -16.90 18.52 4.19
N SER A 138 -16.70 17.70 5.22
CA SER A 138 -17.74 17.37 6.21
C SER A 138 -18.13 18.60 7.03
N ARG A 139 -17.16 19.45 7.42
CA ARG A 139 -17.44 20.76 8.05
C ARG A 139 -18.26 21.68 7.15
N LYS A 140 -17.90 21.81 5.86
CA LYS A 140 -18.66 22.63 4.91
C LYS A 140 -20.12 22.16 4.76
N LYS A 141 -20.36 20.86 4.85
CA LYS A 141 -21.69 20.25 4.69
C LYS A 141 -22.45 20.06 6.02
N GLY A 142 -21.87 20.48 7.16
CA GLY A 142 -22.46 20.27 8.48
C GLY A 142 -22.63 18.79 8.88
N LYS A 143 -21.83 17.89 8.30
CA LYS A 143 -21.90 16.43 8.53
C LYS A 143 -20.68 15.94 9.30
N LYS A 144 -20.78 14.74 9.87
CA LYS A 144 -19.61 14.04 10.45
C LYS A 144 -18.69 13.52 9.32
N PRO A 145 -17.36 13.50 9.53
CA PRO A 145 -16.41 12.87 8.62
C PRO A 145 -16.74 11.41 8.33
N ILE A 146 -16.50 10.97 7.11
CA ILE A 146 -16.67 9.57 6.69
C ILE A 146 -15.73 8.67 7.47
N ALA A 147 -14.52 9.14 7.78
CA ALA A 147 -13.51 8.43 8.56
C ALA A 147 -14.04 7.85 9.89
N HIS A 148 -15.04 8.47 10.51
CA HIS A 148 -15.64 7.98 11.75
C HIS A 148 -16.31 6.59 11.60
N ARG A 149 -16.63 6.17 10.37
CA ARG A 149 -17.22 4.86 10.08
C ARG A 149 -16.18 3.73 10.08
N PHE A 150 -14.89 4.07 10.03
CA PHE A 150 -13.79 3.14 9.88
C PHE A 150 -12.92 3.16 11.14
N SER A 151 -13.26 2.30 12.11
CA SER A 151 -12.51 2.19 13.37
C SER A 151 -11.04 1.81 13.15
N GLU A 152 -10.77 1.11 12.06
CA GLU A 152 -9.48 0.58 11.67
C GLU A 152 -8.51 1.68 11.20
N LEU A 153 -9.02 2.85 10.79
CA LEU A 153 -8.18 4.00 10.44
C LEU A 153 -7.34 4.48 11.62
N GLU A 154 -7.82 4.32 12.86
CA GLU A 154 -7.02 4.65 14.06
C GLU A 154 -5.76 3.79 14.17
N ASN A 155 -5.77 2.60 13.57
CA ASN A 155 -4.65 1.69 13.57
C ASN A 155 -3.71 1.91 12.39
N VAL A 156 -4.11 2.59 11.31
CA VAL A 156 -3.25 2.85 10.13
C VAL A 156 -1.95 3.52 10.55
N LYS A 157 -2.02 4.59 11.34
CA LYS A 157 -0.83 5.27 11.87
C LYS A 157 0.05 4.31 12.67
N LYS A 158 -0.55 3.51 13.55
CA LYS A 158 0.19 2.52 14.35
C LYS A 158 0.83 1.44 13.48
N LEU A 159 0.18 0.98 12.42
CA LEU A 159 0.68 -0.07 11.54
C LEU A 159 1.86 0.42 10.67
N ILE A 160 1.82 1.70 10.28
CA ILE A 160 2.86 2.35 9.49
C ILE A 160 4.08 2.75 10.35
N GLU A 161 3.89 3.25 11.57
CA GLU A 161 4.99 3.79 12.39
C GLU A 161 5.76 2.74 13.21
N LYS A 162 5.24 1.52 13.40
CA LYS A 162 5.76 0.60 14.44
C LYS A 162 7.12 -0.06 14.15
N TYR A 163 7.74 0.17 13.00
CA TYR A 163 8.99 -0.45 12.56
C TYR A 163 9.70 0.43 11.56
#